data_AF-A0A075K351-F1
#
_entry.id   AF-A0A075K351-F1
#
_cell.length_a   1.000
_cell.length_b   1.000
_cell.length_c   1.000
_cell.angle_alpha   90.00
_cell.angle_beta   90.00
_cell.angle_gamma   90.00
#
_symmetry.space_group_name_H-M   'P 1'
#
loop_
_entity.id
_entity.type
_entity.pdbx_description
1 polymer ?
#
loop_
_entity_poly.entity_id
_entity_poly.type
_entity_poly.pdbx_seq_one_letter_code
_entity_poly.pdbx_strand_id
1 'polypeptide(L)'
;MVAAVSIFLFAAFLQTIVDTLCVFNATVAAFCLTAALLACVTGRFNTRDWWLQTIVPMLVSLGCFWLIQKVQQAISPEVATYARGLLAGDAINVGTILRAAFLFIRSLSSEYVQWITYELSAALFITIAGVGAMLRLVYYIALSNTREGGGHWEVLALRTRRFGGIGNVLALGLMLGLGFLLADGMVYGFMHSVG
;
A
#
# COMPACT_ATOMS: atom_id res chain seq x y z
N MET A 1 -23.82 3.29 -0.45
CA MET A 1 -23.59 3.21 1.02
C MET A 1 -22.18 2.74 1.36
N VAL A 2 -21.72 1.59 0.83
CA VAL A 2 -20.35 1.09 1.08
C VAL A 2 -19.27 2.11 0.70
N ALA A 3 -19.32 2.67 -0.51
CA ALA A 3 -18.36 3.68 -0.96
C ALA A 3 -18.30 4.92 -0.04
N ALA A 4 -19.46 5.44 0.39
CA ALA A 4 -19.56 6.57 1.31
C ALA A 4 -18.90 6.27 2.66
N VAL A 5 -19.13 5.06 3.20
CA VAL A 5 -18.51 4.61 4.44
C VAL A 5 -16.99 4.46 4.28
N SER A 6 -16.52 3.87 3.18
CA SER A 6 -15.10 3.70 2.90
C SER A 6 -14.37 5.03 2.79
N ILE A 7 -14.94 6.00 2.06
CA ILE A 7 -14.39 7.35 1.89
C ILE A 7 -14.32 8.07 3.24
N PHE A 8 -15.39 7.98 4.03
CA PHE A 8 -15.43 8.56 5.37
C PHE A 8 -14.37 7.97 6.30
N LEU A 9 -14.29 6.62 6.39
CA LEU A 9 -13.32 5.95 7.24
C LEU A 9 -11.88 6.24 6.79
N PHE A 10 -11.65 6.29 5.48
CA PHE A 10 -10.36 6.66 4.92
C PHE A 10 -9.94 8.08 5.33
N ALA A 11 -10.83 9.06 5.21
CA ALA A 11 -10.54 10.43 5.63
C ALA A 11 -10.34 10.55 7.15
N ALA A 12 -11.19 9.89 7.95
CA ALA A 12 -11.09 9.92 9.41
C ALA A 12 -9.78 9.30 9.92
N PHE A 13 -9.39 8.15 9.35
CA PHE A 13 -8.20 7.40 9.77
C PHE A 13 -6.98 7.67 8.89
N LEU A 14 -7.01 8.70 8.03
CA LEU A 14 -5.97 8.97 7.04
C LEU A 14 -4.55 8.95 7.63
N GLN A 15 -4.34 9.68 8.73
CA GLN A 15 -3.04 9.75 9.40
C GLN A 15 -2.58 8.37 9.89
N THR A 16 -3.46 7.64 10.58
CA THR A 16 -3.15 6.29 11.08
C THR A 16 -2.84 5.32 9.95
N ILE A 17 -3.58 5.40 8.83
CA ILE A 17 -3.34 4.59 7.64
C ILE A 17 -1.98 4.92 7.03
N VAL A 18 -1.69 6.21 6.83
CA VAL A 18 -0.42 6.69 6.28
C VAL A 18 0.76 6.26 7.14
N ASP A 19 0.70 6.52 8.45
CA ASP A 19 1.79 6.18 9.37
C ASP A 19 2.05 4.67 9.37
N THR A 20 0.97 3.86 9.42
CA THR A 20 1.07 2.40 9.40
C THR A 20 1.69 1.89 8.08
N LEU A 21 1.23 2.41 6.94
CA LEU A 21 1.73 2.01 5.63
C LEU A 21 3.17 2.49 5.39
N CYS A 22 3.54 3.67 5.89
CA CYS A 22 4.90 4.18 5.84
C CYS A 22 5.84 3.29 6.66
N VAL A 23 5.49 2.96 7.90
CA VAL A 23 6.28 2.05 8.76
C VAL A 23 6.40 0.68 8.11
N PHE A 24 5.30 0.13 7.60
CA PHE A 24 5.30 -1.16 6.91
C PHE A 24 6.26 -1.18 5.71
N ASN A 25 6.15 -0.22 4.79
CA ASN A 25 6.99 -0.18 3.60
C ASN A 25 8.45 0.13 3.93
N ALA A 26 8.72 1.01 4.89
CA ALA A 26 10.08 1.27 5.37
C ALA A 26 10.73 0.00 5.96
N THR A 27 9.94 -0.78 6.72
CA THR A 27 10.38 -2.06 7.28
C THR A 27 10.73 -3.06 6.18
N VAL A 28 9.84 -3.23 5.18
CA VAL A 28 10.10 -4.11 4.04
C VAL A 28 11.35 -3.69 3.28
N ALA A 29 11.51 -2.38 3.00
CA ALA A 29 12.70 -1.85 2.33
C ALA A 29 13.98 -2.10 3.14
N ALA A 30 13.96 -1.89 4.45
CA ALA A 30 15.09 -2.15 5.33
C ALA A 30 15.50 -3.63 5.31
N PHE A 31 14.54 -4.56 5.43
CA PHE A 31 14.84 -6.00 5.34
C PHE A 31 15.36 -6.40 3.96
N CYS A 32 14.83 -5.83 2.87
CA CYS A 32 15.35 -6.07 1.53
C CYS A 32 16.80 -5.60 1.39
N LEU A 33 17.13 -4.42 1.93
CA LEU A 33 18.48 -3.87 1.95
C LEU A 33 19.41 -4.78 2.76
N THR A 34 19.01 -5.21 3.95
CA THR A 34 19.79 -6.15 4.76
C THR A 34 20.02 -7.46 4.01
N ALA A 35 18.99 -8.02 3.37
CA ALA A 35 19.11 -9.25 2.59
C ALA A 35 20.05 -9.09 1.37
N ALA A 36 20.03 -7.94 0.70
CA ALA A 36 20.95 -7.61 -0.37
C ALA A 36 22.40 -7.49 0.13
N LEU A 37 22.62 -6.79 1.25
CA LEU A 37 23.94 -6.66 1.87
C LEU A 37 24.49 -8.01 2.30
N LEU A 38 23.68 -8.86 2.92
CA LEU A 38 24.08 -10.23 3.28
C LEU A 38 24.44 -11.05 2.05
N ALA A 39 23.67 -10.93 0.96
CA ALA A 39 23.98 -11.60 -0.31
C ALA A 39 25.33 -11.17 -0.89
N CYS A 40 25.65 -9.88 -0.85
CA CYS A 40 26.91 -9.33 -1.33
C CYS A 40 28.10 -9.71 -0.45
N VAL A 41 27.97 -9.60 0.87
CA VAL A 41 29.09 -9.75 1.82
C VAL A 41 29.41 -11.23 2.09
N THR A 42 28.38 -12.06 2.27
CA THR A 42 28.57 -13.45 2.71
C THR A 42 28.52 -14.46 1.57
N GLY A 43 28.02 -14.06 0.39
CA GLY A 43 27.74 -14.98 -0.73
C GLY A 43 26.62 -16.00 -0.45
N ARG A 44 26.22 -16.19 0.81
CA ARG A 44 24.96 -16.84 1.19
C ARG A 44 23.84 -16.00 0.57
N PHE A 45 22.77 -16.60 0.07
CA PHE A 45 21.69 -15.92 -0.66
C PHE A 45 21.97 -15.52 -2.14
N ASN A 46 23.19 -15.70 -2.67
CA ASN A 46 23.52 -15.38 -4.07
C ASN A 46 23.00 -16.45 -5.07
N THR A 47 21.68 -16.57 -5.20
CA THR A 47 21.03 -17.32 -6.30
C THR A 47 21.02 -16.48 -7.58
N ARG A 48 20.94 -17.08 -8.77
CA ARG A 48 21.04 -16.35 -10.06
C ARG A 48 20.14 -15.11 -10.17
N ASP A 49 19.00 -15.12 -9.48
CA ASP A 49 17.99 -14.05 -9.48
C ASP A 49 17.87 -13.30 -8.15
N TRP A 50 18.88 -13.36 -7.28
CA TRP A 50 18.84 -12.77 -5.93
C TRP A 50 18.50 -11.26 -5.95
N TRP A 51 19.07 -10.53 -6.91
CA TRP A 51 18.86 -9.10 -7.10
C TRP A 51 17.39 -8.79 -7.43
N LEU A 52 16.74 -9.66 -8.21
CA LEU A 52 15.32 -9.55 -8.56
C LEU A 52 14.42 -9.80 -7.33
N GLN A 53 14.93 -10.48 -6.31
CA GLN A 53 14.19 -10.83 -5.10
C GLN A 53 14.43 -9.85 -3.94
N THR A 54 15.47 -9.01 -4.02
CA THR A 54 15.81 -8.02 -2.98
C THR A 54 15.65 -6.58 -3.47
N ILE A 55 16.20 -6.24 -4.64
CA ILE A 55 16.18 -4.87 -5.17
C ILE A 55 14.77 -4.48 -5.62
N VAL A 56 14.07 -5.35 -6.34
CA VAL A 56 12.70 -5.06 -6.81
C VAL A 56 11.74 -4.76 -5.66
N PRO A 57 11.56 -5.64 -4.65
CA PRO A 57 10.66 -5.32 -3.54
C PRO A 57 11.12 -4.11 -2.72
N MET A 58 12.43 -3.83 -2.65
CA MET A 58 12.95 -2.60 -2.05
C MET A 58 12.49 -1.35 -2.81
N LEU A 59 12.70 -1.31 -4.14
CA LEU A 59 12.26 -0.19 -4.98
C LEU A 59 10.75 -0.02 -4.95
N VAL A 60 10.01 -1.13 -4.96
CA VAL A 60 8.55 -1.11 -4.88
C VAL A 60 8.11 -0.48 -3.56
N SER A 61 8.72 -0.89 -2.44
CA SER A 61 8.40 -0.37 -1.11
C SER A 61 8.76 1.12 -0.96
N LEU A 62 9.88 1.56 -1.53
CA LEU A 62 10.26 2.98 -1.57
C LEU A 62 9.30 3.81 -2.43
N GLY A 63 8.89 3.28 -3.59
CA GLY A 63 7.86 3.90 -4.43
C GLY A 63 6.52 4.01 -3.70
N CYS A 64 6.11 2.96 -2.99
CA CYS A 64 4.93 2.96 -2.15
C CYS A 64 5.02 4.03 -1.06
N PHE A 65 6.15 4.11 -0.36
CA PHE A 65 6.41 5.13 0.67
C PHE A 65 6.22 6.55 0.12
N TRP A 66 6.81 6.84 -1.03
CA TRP A 66 6.69 8.15 -1.66
C TRP A 66 5.25 8.45 -2.10
N LEU A 67 4.53 7.48 -2.67
CA LEU A 67 3.14 7.65 -3.07
C LEU A 67 2.21 7.86 -1.88
N ILE A 68 2.43 7.19 -0.75
CA ILE A 68 1.64 7.38 0.48
C ILE A 68 1.77 8.82 0.98
N GLN A 69 2.98 9.39 0.94
CA GLN A 69 3.21 10.78 1.30
C GLN A 69 2.47 11.74 0.37
N LYS A 70 2.43 11.45 -0.94
CA LYS A 70 1.61 12.22 -1.89
C LYS A 70 0.12 12.17 -1.54
N VAL A 71 -0.44 10.97 -1.30
CA VAL A 71 -1.86 10.78 -0.93
C VAL A 71 -2.21 11.58 0.33
N GLN A 72 -1.32 11.60 1.33
CA GLN A 72 -1.51 12.38 2.56
C GLN A 72 -1.56 13.88 2.29
N GLN A 73 -0.63 14.38 1.47
CA GLN A 73 -0.54 15.81 1.14
C GLN A 73 -1.68 16.28 0.25
N ALA A 74 -2.27 15.37 -0.50
CA ALA A 74 -3.41 15.63 -1.35
C ALA A 74 -4.63 16.03 -0.48
N ILE A 75 -4.99 15.20 0.51
CA ILE A 75 -6.23 15.43 1.27
C ILE A 75 -6.05 16.60 2.23
N SER A 76 -6.99 17.55 2.20
CA SER A 76 -6.93 18.72 3.08
C SER A 76 -6.99 18.28 4.55
N PRO A 77 -6.09 18.82 5.42
CA PRO A 77 -6.08 18.47 6.83
C PRO A 77 -7.41 18.84 7.51
N GLU A 78 -8.08 19.90 7.07
CA GLU A 78 -9.38 20.32 7.61
C GLU A 78 -10.44 19.23 7.39
N VAL A 79 -10.46 18.59 6.21
CA VAL A 79 -11.39 17.50 5.88
C VAL A 79 -11.14 16.30 6.78
N ALA A 80 -9.86 15.94 7.00
CA ALA A 80 -9.50 14.84 7.89
C ALA A 80 -9.88 15.14 9.35
N THR A 81 -9.69 16.38 9.82
CA THR A 81 -10.11 16.79 11.17
C THR A 81 -11.62 16.79 11.34
N TYR A 82 -12.37 17.24 10.34
CA TYR A 82 -13.82 17.21 10.34
C TYR A 82 -14.35 15.77 10.37
N ALA A 83 -13.79 14.87 9.56
CA ALA A 83 -14.14 13.45 9.56
C ALA A 83 -13.90 12.79 10.93
N ARG A 84 -12.78 13.10 11.60
CA ARG A 84 -12.52 12.65 12.98
C ARG A 84 -13.48 13.28 13.98
N GLY A 85 -13.82 14.56 13.82
CA GLY A 85 -14.77 15.26 14.66
C GLY A 85 -16.15 14.60 14.69
N LEU A 86 -16.59 14.04 13.55
CA LEU A 86 -17.85 13.28 13.45
C LEU A 86 -17.84 11.95 14.22
N LEU A 87 -16.67 11.46 14.63
CA LEU A 87 -16.51 10.28 15.50
C LEU A 87 -16.22 10.66 16.96
N ALA A 88 -15.88 11.92 17.23
CA ALA A 88 -15.46 12.36 18.55
C ALA A 88 -16.68 12.49 19.47
N GLY A 89 -16.74 11.62 20.49
CA GLY A 89 -17.74 11.70 21.57
C GLY A 89 -18.82 10.61 21.55
N ASP A 90 -18.94 9.82 20.48
CA ASP A 90 -19.89 8.72 20.38
C ASP A 90 -19.18 7.35 20.47
N ALA A 91 -19.84 6.36 21.07
CA ALA A 91 -19.38 4.98 21.01
C ALA A 91 -19.38 4.51 19.54
N ILE A 92 -18.26 3.94 19.09
CA ILE A 92 -18.10 3.46 17.71
C ILE A 92 -19.03 2.25 17.51
N ASN A 93 -20.18 2.49 16.89
CA ASN A 93 -21.13 1.48 16.46
C ASN A 93 -21.52 1.72 14.98
N VAL A 94 -22.15 0.72 14.36
CA VAL A 94 -22.50 0.77 12.93
C VAL A 94 -23.43 1.95 12.61
N GLY A 95 -24.37 2.28 13.51
CA GLY A 95 -25.30 3.40 13.34
C GLY A 95 -24.59 4.76 13.33
N THR A 96 -23.65 4.96 14.26
CA THR A 96 -22.80 6.16 14.33
C THR A 96 -21.98 6.32 13.06
N ILE A 97 -21.36 5.24 12.56
CA ILE A 97 -20.55 5.26 11.33
C ILE A 97 -21.41 5.62 10.12
N LEU A 98 -22.59 5.01 9.98
CA LEU A 98 -23.49 5.29 8.85
C LEU A 98 -23.98 6.73 8.86
N ARG A 99 -24.36 7.26 10.04
CA ARG A 99 -24.78 8.64 10.20
C ARG A 99 -23.64 9.61 9.87
N ALA A 100 -22.45 9.38 10.44
CA ALA A 100 -21.27 10.20 10.21
C ALA A 100 -20.85 10.19 8.73
N ALA A 101 -20.86 9.03 8.08
CA ALA A 101 -20.56 8.92 6.65
C ALA A 101 -21.55 9.72 5.79
N PHE A 102 -22.85 9.69 6.13
CA PHE A 102 -23.85 10.47 5.40
C PHE A 102 -23.64 11.97 5.57
N LEU A 103 -23.39 12.43 6.80
CA LEU A 103 -23.09 13.84 7.10
C LEU A 103 -21.82 14.32 6.39
N PHE A 104 -20.79 13.49 6.39
CA PHE A 104 -19.52 13.76 5.73
C PHE A 104 -19.68 13.93 4.21
N ILE A 105 -20.30 12.96 3.53
CA ILE A 105 -20.49 13.05 2.08
C ILE A 105 -21.40 14.22 1.70
N ARG A 106 -22.45 14.51 2.50
CA ARG A 106 -23.33 15.64 2.24
C ARG A 106 -22.63 17.00 2.40
N SER A 107 -21.60 17.09 3.23
CA SER A 107 -20.83 18.32 3.42
C SER A 107 -19.77 18.59 2.36
N LEU A 108 -19.47 17.61 1.50
CA LEU A 108 -18.46 17.72 0.45
C LEU A 108 -19.11 17.97 -0.92
N SER A 109 -18.39 18.67 -1.81
CA SER A 109 -18.81 18.79 -3.21
C SER A 109 -18.66 17.44 -3.92
N SER A 110 -19.51 17.20 -4.93
CA SER A 110 -19.45 15.95 -5.72
C SER A 110 -18.08 15.75 -6.36
N GLU A 111 -17.44 16.84 -6.80
CA GLU A 111 -16.11 16.83 -7.38
C GLU A 111 -15.05 16.36 -6.38
N TYR A 112 -15.09 16.89 -5.16
CA TYR A 112 -14.14 16.53 -4.11
C TYR A 112 -14.34 15.10 -3.61
N VAL A 113 -15.59 14.61 -3.57
CA VAL A 113 -15.88 13.20 -3.25
C VAL A 113 -15.25 12.27 -4.29
N GLN A 114 -15.40 12.57 -5.59
CA GLN A 114 -14.77 11.79 -6.65
C GLN A 114 -13.25 11.79 -6.50
N TRP A 115 -12.68 12.96 -6.24
CA TRP A 115 -11.24 13.12 -6.03
C TRP A 115 -10.70 12.27 -4.86
N ILE A 116 -11.34 12.30 -3.68
CA ILE A 116 -10.98 11.40 -2.56
C ILE A 116 -11.13 9.92 -2.94
N THR A 117 -12.07 9.59 -3.82
CA THR A 117 -12.25 8.20 -4.27
C THR A 117 -11.05 7.71 -5.10
N TYR A 118 -10.43 8.59 -5.89
CA TYR A 118 -9.17 8.27 -6.59
C TYR A 118 -8.01 8.09 -5.60
N GLU A 119 -7.90 8.96 -4.59
CA GLU A 119 -6.88 8.84 -3.53
C GLU A 119 -7.02 7.55 -2.71
N LEU A 120 -8.25 7.19 -2.35
CA LEU A 120 -8.56 5.91 -1.69
C LEU A 120 -8.16 4.73 -2.58
N SER A 121 -8.45 4.80 -3.88
CA SER A 121 -8.08 3.76 -4.84
C SER A 121 -6.56 3.65 -4.99
N ALA A 122 -5.86 4.78 -5.04
CA ALA A 122 -4.40 4.82 -5.05
C ALA A 122 -3.83 4.16 -3.79
N ALA A 123 -4.32 4.51 -2.61
CA ALA A 123 -3.92 3.91 -1.34
C ALA A 123 -4.12 2.37 -1.32
N LEU A 124 -5.21 1.87 -1.91
CA LEU A 124 -5.45 0.43 -2.05
C LEU A 124 -4.43 -0.25 -2.97
N PHE A 125 -4.15 0.33 -4.14
CA PHE A 125 -3.14 -0.19 -5.06
C PHE A 125 -1.74 -0.21 -4.45
N ILE A 126 -1.39 0.86 -3.74
CA ILE A 126 -0.13 0.97 -3.00
C ILE A 126 -0.04 -0.10 -1.90
N THR A 127 -1.12 -0.34 -1.16
CA THR A 127 -1.16 -1.38 -0.12
C THR A 127 -0.96 -2.76 -0.71
N ILE A 128 -1.64 -3.08 -1.82
CA ILE A 128 -1.50 -4.37 -2.52
C ILE A 128 -0.07 -4.55 -3.03
N ALA A 129 0.54 -3.50 -3.59
CA ALA A 129 1.93 -3.52 -4.05
C ALA A 129 2.91 -3.76 -2.90
N GLY A 130 2.75 -3.04 -1.78
CA GLY A 130 3.58 -3.22 -0.58
C GLY A 130 3.48 -4.64 -0.01
N VAL A 131 2.26 -5.18 0.12
CA VAL A 131 2.06 -6.58 0.58
C VAL A 131 2.69 -7.57 -0.40
N GLY A 132 2.55 -7.36 -1.70
CA GLY A 132 3.19 -8.21 -2.70
C GLY A 132 4.72 -8.16 -2.64
N ALA A 133 5.31 -6.98 -2.39
CA ALA A 133 6.75 -6.82 -2.17
C ALA A 133 7.22 -7.57 -0.91
N MET A 134 6.48 -7.47 0.19
CA MET A 134 6.74 -8.25 1.40
C MET A 134 6.69 -9.76 1.13
N LEU A 135 5.65 -10.26 0.45
CA LEU A 135 5.49 -11.68 0.17
C LEU A 135 6.60 -12.22 -0.74
N ARG A 136 7.10 -11.39 -1.66
CA ARG A 136 8.27 -11.71 -2.48
C ARG A 136 9.55 -11.81 -1.65
N LEU A 137 9.77 -10.88 -0.73
CA LEU A 137 10.88 -10.95 0.22
C LEU A 137 10.79 -12.20 1.11
N VAL A 138 9.60 -12.52 1.63
CA VAL A 138 9.34 -13.73 2.42
C VAL A 138 9.67 -14.98 1.62
N TYR A 139 9.26 -15.05 0.35
CA TYR A 139 9.62 -16.15 -0.54
C TYR A 139 11.14 -16.33 -0.64
N TYR A 140 11.87 -15.23 -0.83
CA TYR A 140 13.32 -15.27 -0.96
C TYR A 140 14.04 -15.71 0.31
N ILE A 141 13.63 -15.18 1.47
CA ILE A 141 14.17 -15.57 2.78
C ILE A 141 13.87 -17.06 3.01
N ALA A 142 12.63 -17.50 2.76
CA ALA A 142 12.24 -18.90 2.93
C ALA A 142 13.05 -19.83 2.04
N LEU A 143 13.16 -19.53 0.74
CA LEU A 143 13.94 -20.30 -0.23
C LEU A 143 15.42 -20.41 0.13
N SER A 144 15.97 -19.39 0.78
CA SER A 144 17.38 -19.39 1.16
C SER A 144 17.63 -20.21 2.43
N ASN A 145 16.66 -20.25 3.35
CA ASN A 145 16.74 -21.03 4.58
C ASN A 145 16.40 -22.51 4.41
N THR A 146 15.74 -22.92 3.32
CA THR A 146 15.53 -24.37 3.03
C THR A 146 16.84 -25.14 2.87
N ARG A 147 17.96 -24.46 2.59
CA ARG A 147 19.29 -25.06 2.50
C ARG A 147 19.89 -25.44 3.85
N GLU A 148 19.51 -24.75 4.92
CA GLU A 148 20.09 -24.90 6.26
C GLU A 148 19.11 -25.52 7.28
N GLY A 149 17.80 -25.47 7.03
CA GLY A 149 16.78 -26.07 7.91
C GLY A 149 15.55 -26.57 7.13
N GLY A 150 15.21 -27.85 7.31
CA GLY A 150 14.07 -28.49 6.65
C GLY A 150 12.73 -28.28 7.38
N GLY A 151 11.62 -28.40 6.65
CA GLY A 151 10.25 -28.40 7.18
C GLY A 151 9.51 -27.08 7.00
N HIS A 152 9.59 -26.18 7.98
CA HIS A 152 8.77 -24.95 7.98
C HIS A 152 9.13 -23.96 6.86
N TRP A 153 10.42 -23.81 6.56
CA TRP A 153 10.90 -22.95 5.49
C TRP A 153 10.46 -23.44 4.11
N GLU A 154 10.40 -24.75 3.91
CA GLU A 154 9.97 -25.36 2.65
C GLU A 154 8.47 -25.13 2.41
N VAL A 155 7.65 -25.34 3.45
CA VAL A 155 6.21 -25.05 3.39
C VAL A 155 5.97 -23.56 3.08
N LEU A 156 6.74 -22.67 3.73
CA LEU A 156 6.62 -21.23 3.49
C LEU A 156 7.05 -20.83 2.08
N ALA A 157 8.14 -21.40 1.56
CA ALA A 157 8.62 -21.18 0.20
C ALA A 157 7.60 -21.67 -0.84
N LEU A 158 6.98 -22.84 -0.62
CA LEU A 158 5.93 -23.37 -1.50
C LEU A 158 4.70 -22.47 -1.53
N ARG A 159 4.23 -22.01 -0.37
CA ARG A 159 3.06 -21.11 -0.25
C ARG A 159 3.29 -19.74 -0.90
N THR A 160 4.54 -19.27 -0.93
CA THR A 160 4.90 -17.95 -1.44
C THR A 160 5.52 -18.00 -2.85
N ARG A 161 5.71 -19.19 -3.44
CA ARG A 161 6.33 -19.40 -4.76
C ARG A 161 5.79 -18.52 -5.87
N ARG A 162 4.47 -18.29 -5.89
CA ARG A 162 3.80 -17.43 -6.89
C ARG A 162 4.31 -15.98 -6.92
N PHE A 163 4.89 -15.50 -5.81
CA PHE A 163 5.42 -14.14 -5.69
C PHE A 163 6.87 -14.04 -6.17
N GLY A 164 7.57 -15.16 -6.40
CA GLY A 164 8.97 -15.15 -6.84
C GLY A 164 9.17 -14.92 -8.35
N GLY A 165 8.15 -15.14 -9.17
CA GLY A 165 8.25 -15.07 -10.63
C GLY A 165 8.34 -13.65 -11.20
N ILE A 166 8.67 -13.54 -12.49
CA ILE A 166 8.70 -12.26 -13.22
C ILE A 166 7.30 -11.65 -13.39
N GLY A 167 6.27 -12.48 -13.49
CA GLY A 167 4.88 -12.02 -13.54
C GLY A 167 4.47 -11.23 -12.29
N ASN A 168 5.00 -11.57 -11.11
CA ASN A 168 4.78 -10.78 -9.91
C ASN A 168 5.48 -9.41 -9.99
N VAL A 169 6.70 -9.34 -10.55
CA VAL A 169 7.40 -8.07 -10.77
C VAL A 169 6.58 -7.14 -11.66
N LEU A 170 6.06 -7.67 -12.78
CA LEU A 170 5.19 -6.92 -13.68
C LEU A 170 3.91 -6.47 -12.98
N ALA A 171 3.27 -7.34 -12.20
CA ALA A 171 2.09 -6.98 -11.44
C ALA A 171 2.36 -5.87 -10.41
N LEU A 172 3.47 -5.94 -9.67
CA LEU A 172 3.87 -4.90 -8.72
C LEU A 172 4.14 -3.57 -9.41
N GLY A 173 4.84 -3.58 -10.55
CA GLY A 173 5.08 -2.40 -11.36
C GLY A 173 3.78 -1.78 -11.89
N LEU A 174 2.83 -2.60 -12.34
CA LEU A 174 1.53 -2.15 -12.82
C LEU A 174 0.70 -1.54 -11.68
N MET A 175 0.67 -2.17 -10.51
CA MET A 175 -0.04 -1.64 -9.34
C MET A 175 0.55 -0.30 -8.87
N LEU A 176 1.88 -0.17 -8.87
CA LEU A 176 2.54 1.11 -8.59
C LEU A 176 2.24 2.17 -9.65
N GLY A 177 2.28 1.80 -10.93
CA GLY A 177 1.96 2.71 -12.03
C GLY A 177 0.52 3.22 -11.94
N LEU A 178 -0.44 2.33 -11.68
CA LEU A 178 -1.84 2.73 -11.45
C LEU A 178 -1.98 3.61 -10.21
N GLY A 179 -1.36 3.24 -9.09
CA GLY A 179 -1.36 4.05 -7.88
C GLY A 179 -0.80 5.46 -8.12
N PHE A 180 0.28 5.56 -8.88
CA PHE A 180 0.86 6.84 -9.31
C PHE A 180 -0.12 7.67 -10.15
N LEU A 181 -0.68 7.09 -11.21
CA LEU A 181 -1.59 7.81 -12.11
C LEU A 181 -2.85 8.32 -11.40
N LEU A 182 -3.32 7.58 -10.40
CA LEU A 182 -4.47 7.97 -9.58
C LEU A 182 -4.10 9.09 -8.61
N ALA A 183 -3.01 8.95 -7.86
CA ALA A 183 -2.55 9.93 -6.85
C ALA A 183 -2.07 11.26 -7.47
N ASP A 184 -1.60 11.24 -8.72
CA ASP A 184 -1.17 12.46 -9.43
C ASP A 184 -2.36 13.20 -10.09
N GLY A 185 -3.58 12.66 -9.97
CA GLY A 185 -4.77 13.25 -10.57
C GLY A 185 -4.82 13.16 -12.10
N MET A 186 -3.88 12.46 -12.75
CA MET A 186 -3.84 12.31 -14.21
C MET A 186 -5.10 11.61 -14.74
N VAL A 187 -5.59 10.60 -14.02
CA VAL A 187 -6.82 9.89 -14.37
C VAL A 187 -8.03 10.82 -14.23
N TYR A 188 -8.08 11.62 -13.17
CA TYR A 188 -9.13 12.59 -12.94
C TYR A 188 -9.16 13.65 -14.05
N GLY A 189 -8.00 14.23 -14.38
CA GLY A 189 -7.83 15.18 -15.46
C GLY A 189 -8.25 14.62 -16.81
N PHE A 190 -7.85 13.39 -17.15
CA PHE A 190 -8.24 12.75 -18.41
C PHE A 190 -9.75 12.51 -18.51
N MET A 191 -10.41 12.09 -17.43
CA MET A 191 -11.86 11.86 -17.44
C MET A 191 -12.67 13.15 -17.53
N HIS A 192 -12.11 14.28 -17.07
CA HIS A 192 -12.81 15.57 -17.03
C HIS A 192 -12.33 16.57 -18.10
N SER A 193 -11.26 16.26 -18.85
CA SER A 193 -10.80 17.06 -20.01
C SER A 193 -11.47 16.67 -21.33
N VAL A 194 -12.35 15.66 -21.33
CA VAL A 194 -13.14 15.22 -22.50
C VAL A 194 -14.58 15.78 -22.44
N GLY A 195 -14.85 16.71 -21.51
CA GLY A 195 -16.13 17.42 -21.36
C GLY A 195 -16.09 18.83 -21.93
#